data_AF-A0A1N6GYS9-F1
#
_entry.id   AF-A0A1N6GYS9-F1
#
_cell.length_a   1.000
_cell.length_b   1.000
_cell.length_c   1.000
_cell.angle_alpha   90.00
_cell.angle_beta   90.00
_cell.angle_gamma   90.00
#
_symmetry.space_group_name_H-M   'P 1'
#
loop_
_entity.id
_entity.type
_entity.pdbx_description
1 polymer ?
#
loop_
_entity_poly.entity_id
_entity_poly.type
_entity_poly.pdbx_seq_one_letter_code
_entity_poly.pdbx_strand_id
1 'polypeptide(L)'
;MTITRESLTQAATHGQPLDHLTAGQVWAAHKLAIPPERLQRPLASHIGILLENVERKARRHFFGGVERSDTDTMIARAYDEQHPPFLRLPILEVLRQGMDEHFPDLKPAGYDDQGQAVYALADIAQALDVPEDELLDHAEQQGMLDQIKQTPAPHRVH
;
A
#
# COMPACT_ATOMS: atom_id res chain seq x y z
N MET A 1 -25.72 -9.91 -2.55
CA MET A 1 -24.93 -10.33 -3.72
C MET A 1 -24.24 -11.65 -3.37
N THR A 2 -24.05 -12.58 -4.31
CA THR A 2 -23.34 -13.84 -3.99
C THR A 2 -21.84 -13.59 -3.96
N ILE A 3 -21.23 -13.79 -2.78
CA ILE A 3 -19.76 -13.75 -2.66
C ILE A 3 -19.18 -14.97 -3.39
N THR A 4 -18.23 -14.75 -4.29
CA THR A 4 -17.50 -15.80 -5.01
C THR A 4 -16.05 -15.80 -4.55
N ARG A 5 -15.29 -16.85 -4.87
CA ARG A 5 -13.85 -16.89 -4.57
C ARG A 5 -13.08 -15.79 -5.30
N GLU A 6 -13.46 -15.52 -6.54
CA GLU A 6 -12.86 -14.47 -7.35
C GLU A 6 -13.14 -13.08 -6.78
N SER A 7 -14.40 -12.74 -6.49
CA SER A 7 -14.74 -11.43 -5.93
C SER A 7 -14.14 -11.22 -4.53
N LEU A 8 -14.03 -12.28 -3.73
CA LEU A 8 -13.34 -12.24 -2.43
C LEU A 8 -11.84 -11.95 -2.60
N THR A 9 -11.16 -12.65 -3.50
CA THR A 9 -9.73 -12.42 -3.78
C THR A 9 -9.51 -11.00 -4.30
N GLN A 10 -10.29 -10.56 -5.28
CA GLN A 10 -10.17 -9.21 -5.84
C GLN A 10 -10.35 -8.15 -4.75
N ALA A 11 -11.42 -8.22 -3.96
CA ALA A 11 -11.66 -7.26 -2.89
C ALA A 11 -10.58 -7.28 -1.81
N ALA A 12 -10.06 -8.47 -1.45
CA ALA A 12 -8.98 -8.60 -0.47
C ALA A 12 -7.66 -7.98 -0.95
N THR A 13 -7.29 -8.20 -2.21
CA THR A 13 -6.07 -7.64 -2.82
C THR A 13 -6.14 -6.11 -2.91
N HIS A 14 -7.32 -5.55 -3.18
CA HIS A 14 -7.51 -4.09 -3.31
C HIS A 14 -7.93 -3.42 -2.00
N GLY A 15 -8.01 -4.15 -0.88
CA GLY A 15 -8.38 -3.60 0.41
C GLY A 15 -9.81 -3.05 0.46
N GLN A 16 -10.74 -3.64 -0.29
CA GLN A 16 -12.11 -3.15 -0.47
C GLN A 16 -13.13 -3.97 0.34
N PRO A 17 -14.24 -3.35 0.79
CA PRO A 17 -15.37 -4.09 1.34
C PRO A 17 -16.08 -4.91 0.24
N LEU A 18 -16.83 -5.94 0.65
CA LEU A 18 -17.57 -6.80 -0.29
C LEU A 18 -18.93 -7.20 0.29
N ASP A 19 -20.00 -6.82 -0.41
CA ASP A 19 -21.40 -7.04 0.00
C ASP A 19 -21.68 -6.52 1.42
N HIS A 20 -21.60 -7.38 2.43
CA HIS A 20 -21.83 -7.03 3.83
C HIS A 20 -20.61 -7.15 4.72
N LEU A 21 -19.46 -7.55 4.17
CA LEU A 21 -18.21 -7.68 4.89
C LEU A 21 -17.43 -6.36 4.78
N THR A 22 -16.84 -5.93 5.90
CA THR A 22 -15.86 -4.83 5.91
C THR A 22 -14.60 -5.25 5.13
N ALA A 23 -13.79 -4.29 4.69
CA ALA A 23 -12.53 -4.59 4.02
C ALA A 23 -11.58 -5.47 4.87
N GLY A 24 -11.58 -5.25 6.19
CA GLY A 24 -10.79 -6.08 7.12
C GLY A 24 -11.35 -7.50 7.26
N GLN A 25 -12.67 -7.68 7.25
CA GLN A 25 -13.31 -8.99 7.23
C GLN A 25 -13.08 -9.72 5.91
N VAL A 26 -13.13 -9.02 4.78
CA VAL A 26 -12.79 -9.56 3.45
C VAL A 26 -11.35 -10.08 3.44
N TRP A 27 -10.40 -9.25 3.88
CA TRP A 27 -9.00 -9.65 4.00
C TRP A 27 -8.82 -10.84 4.94
N ALA A 28 -9.44 -10.84 6.11
CA ALA A 28 -9.37 -11.94 7.08
C ALA A 28 -9.94 -13.24 6.49
N ALA A 29 -11.08 -13.17 5.80
CA ALA A 29 -11.71 -14.33 5.16
C ALA A 29 -10.83 -14.91 4.06
N HIS A 30 -10.23 -14.05 3.23
CA HIS A 30 -9.27 -14.46 2.20
C HIS A 30 -8.01 -15.10 2.83
N LYS A 31 -7.42 -14.45 3.85
CA LYS A 31 -6.21 -14.95 4.54
C LYS A 31 -6.41 -16.30 5.22
N LEU A 32 -7.61 -16.55 5.74
CA LEU A 32 -8.01 -17.82 6.36
C LEU A 32 -8.58 -18.84 5.37
N ALA A 33 -8.63 -18.50 4.07
CA ALA A 33 -9.22 -19.33 3.02
C ALA A 33 -10.66 -19.82 3.31
N ILE A 34 -11.49 -18.96 3.94
CA ILE A 34 -12.87 -19.32 4.28
C ILE A 34 -13.67 -19.56 2.97
N PRO A 35 -14.42 -20.68 2.86
CA PRO A 35 -15.28 -20.93 1.72
C PRO A 35 -16.36 -19.84 1.55
N PRO A 36 -16.59 -19.31 0.33
CA PRO A 36 -17.58 -18.25 0.09
C PRO A 36 -19.00 -18.59 0.57
N GLU A 37 -19.37 -19.87 0.61
CA GLU A 37 -20.67 -20.36 1.06
C GLU A 37 -20.88 -20.05 2.56
N ARG A 38 -19.80 -20.04 3.35
CA ARG A 38 -19.82 -19.71 4.78
C ARG A 38 -19.81 -18.21 5.05
N LEU A 39 -19.59 -17.41 4.01
CA LEU A 39 -19.59 -15.95 4.06
C LEU A 39 -20.91 -15.36 3.59
N GLN A 40 -21.85 -16.16 3.09
CA GLN A 40 -23.16 -15.66 2.66
C GLN A 40 -23.99 -15.21 3.86
N ARG A 41 -24.94 -14.31 3.61
CA ARG A 41 -25.94 -13.96 4.63
C ARG A 41 -26.96 -15.10 4.83
N PRO A 42 -27.41 -15.34 6.07
CA PRO A 42 -26.90 -14.76 7.32
C PRO A 42 -25.53 -15.33 7.70
N LEU A 43 -24.60 -14.44 8.11
CA LEU A 43 -23.28 -14.86 8.55
C LEU A 43 -23.40 -15.57 9.91
N ALA A 44 -22.87 -16.78 10.01
CA ALA A 44 -22.86 -17.50 11.28
C ALA A 44 -22.05 -16.71 12.34
N SER A 45 -22.59 -16.58 13.55
CA SER A 45 -22.02 -15.71 14.59
C SER A 45 -20.54 -15.99 14.88
N HIS A 46 -20.14 -17.26 14.94
CA HIS A 46 -18.74 -17.64 15.17
C HIS A 46 -17.81 -17.24 14.02
N ILE A 47 -18.30 -17.21 12.78
CA ILE A 47 -17.52 -16.70 11.64
C ILE A 47 -17.34 -15.19 11.76
N GLY A 48 -18.40 -14.45 12.08
CA GLY A 48 -18.31 -13.00 12.29
C GLY A 48 -17.28 -12.64 13.36
N ILE A 49 -17.34 -13.31 14.51
CA ILE A 49 -16.40 -13.12 15.63
C ILE A 49 -14.96 -13.46 15.21
N LEU A 50 -14.75 -14.55 14.46
CA LEU A 50 -13.43 -14.93 13.97
C LEU A 50 -12.83 -13.85 13.07
N LEU A 51 -13.61 -13.36 12.09
CA LEU A 51 -13.15 -12.33 11.16
C LEU A 51 -12.81 -11.02 11.88
N GLU A 52 -13.66 -10.59 12.80
CA GLU A 52 -13.44 -9.39 13.62
C GLU A 52 -12.16 -9.51 14.48
N ASN A 53 -11.92 -10.68 15.07
CA ASN A 53 -10.71 -10.92 15.86
C ASN A 53 -9.43 -10.82 15.04
N VAL A 54 -9.44 -11.36 13.81
CA VAL A 54 -8.30 -11.30 12.89
C VAL A 54 -8.07 -9.87 12.41
N GLU A 55 -9.12 -9.15 12.02
CA GLU A 55 -9.04 -7.73 11.66
C GLU A 55 -8.45 -6.90 12.82
N ARG A 56 -8.96 -7.10 14.04
CA ARG A 56 -8.49 -6.40 15.23
C ARG A 56 -7.02 -6.69 15.53
N LYS A 57 -6.56 -7.93 15.36
CA LYS A 57 -5.15 -8.29 15.52
C LYS A 57 -4.28 -7.59 14.48
N ALA A 58 -4.73 -7.56 13.23
CA ALA A 58 -4.02 -6.86 12.16
C ALA A 58 -3.92 -5.35 12.41
N ARG A 59 -5.02 -4.69 12.81
CA ARG A 59 -5.02 -3.27 13.18
C ARG A 59 -4.08 -2.97 14.35
N ARG A 60 -4.08 -3.80 15.39
CA ARG A 60 -3.16 -3.64 16.52
C ARG A 60 -1.70 -3.78 16.11
N HIS A 61 -1.40 -4.69 15.19
CA HIS A 61 -0.05 -4.82 14.67
C HIS A 61 0.35 -3.61 13.82
N PHE A 62 -0.55 -3.13 12.97
CA PHE A 62 -0.31 -2.02 12.05
C PHE A 62 -0.22 -0.65 12.74
N PHE A 63 -1.05 -0.37 13.74
CA PHE A 63 -1.06 0.91 14.46
C PHE A 63 -0.36 0.86 15.82
N GLY A 64 -0.07 -0.34 16.33
CA GLY A 64 0.54 -0.51 17.65
C GLY A 64 1.96 0.03 17.69
N GLY A 65 2.25 0.79 18.75
CA GLY A 65 3.56 1.38 19.00
C GLY A 65 3.89 2.59 18.13
N VAL A 66 2.97 3.07 17.28
CA VAL A 66 3.16 4.30 16.50
C VAL A 66 2.52 5.46 17.26
N GLU A 67 3.32 6.47 17.58
CA GLU A 67 2.81 7.69 18.18
C GLU A 67 2.01 8.50 17.16
N ARG A 68 1.08 9.35 17.63
CA ARG A 68 0.21 10.12 16.72
C ARG A 68 0.98 11.07 15.79
N SER A 69 2.15 11.53 16.22
CA SER A 69 3.04 12.43 15.46
C SER A 69 4.14 11.69 14.69
N ASP A 70 4.23 10.37 14.81
CA ASP A 70 5.25 9.58 14.12
C ASP A 70 4.77 9.24 12.70
N THR A 71 4.86 10.24 11.81
CA THR A 71 4.47 10.12 10.40
C THR A 71 5.38 9.18 9.64
N ASP A 72 6.68 9.19 9.94
CA ASP A 72 7.68 8.43 9.19
C ASP A 72 7.47 6.93 9.36
N THR A 73 7.23 6.47 10.60
CA THR A 73 6.89 5.07 10.85
C THR A 73 5.57 4.69 10.18
N MET A 74 4.58 5.58 10.15
CA MET A 74 3.29 5.30 9.51
C MET A 74 3.44 5.16 7.99
N ILE A 75 4.23 6.05 7.36
CA ILE A 75 4.55 6.00 5.93
C ILE A 75 5.33 4.72 5.63
N ALA A 76 6.35 4.37 6.41
CA ALA A 76 7.11 3.14 6.23
C ALA A 76 6.21 1.88 6.29
N ARG A 77 5.28 1.81 7.25
CA ARG A 77 4.29 0.71 7.34
C ARG A 77 3.31 0.71 6.18
N ALA A 78 2.93 1.87 5.66
CA ALA A 78 2.07 1.95 4.48
C ALA A 78 2.76 1.39 3.23
N TYR A 79 4.10 1.47 3.14
CA TYR A 79 4.91 0.90 2.04
C TYR A 79 5.36 -0.55 2.28
N ASP A 80 5.40 -1.08 3.51
CA ASP A 80 5.67 -2.53 3.80
C ASP A 80 4.54 -3.51 3.41
N GLU A 81 4.70 -4.22 2.28
CA GLU A 81 3.69 -5.11 1.68
C GLU A 81 3.26 -6.28 2.56
N GLN A 82 3.97 -6.55 3.65
CA GLN A 82 3.57 -7.56 4.63
C GLN A 82 2.31 -7.15 5.40
N HIS A 83 2.00 -5.85 5.43
CA HIS A 83 0.78 -5.35 6.05
C HIS A 83 -0.46 -5.50 5.15
N PRO A 84 -1.67 -5.58 5.74
CA PRO A 84 -2.89 -5.76 4.96
C PRO A 84 -3.20 -4.58 4.01
N PRO A 85 -3.65 -4.84 2.77
CA PRO A 85 -4.00 -3.79 1.81
C PRO A 85 -5.03 -2.79 2.33
N PHE A 86 -6.05 -3.24 3.07
CA PHE A 86 -7.10 -2.35 3.60
C PHE A 86 -6.59 -1.35 4.65
N LEU A 87 -5.37 -1.52 5.17
CA LEU A 87 -4.71 -0.58 6.08
C LEU A 87 -3.71 0.31 5.35
N ARG A 88 -2.95 -0.27 4.42
CA ARG A 88 -1.92 0.43 3.62
C ARG A 88 -2.52 1.36 2.57
N LEU A 89 -3.40 0.84 1.71
CA LEU A 89 -3.83 1.50 0.49
C LEU A 89 -4.52 2.86 0.74
N PRO A 90 -5.37 3.03 1.77
CA PRO A 90 -5.93 4.35 2.06
C PRO A 90 -4.87 5.41 2.39
N ILE A 91 -3.77 5.02 3.05
CA ILE A 91 -2.68 5.95 3.37
C ILE A 91 -1.88 6.27 2.12
N LEU A 92 -1.54 5.25 1.32
CA LEU A 92 -0.84 5.44 0.04
C LEU A 92 -1.63 6.32 -0.92
N GLU A 93 -2.95 6.21 -0.94
CA GLU A 93 -3.82 7.08 -1.74
C GLU A 93 -3.71 8.54 -1.31
N VAL A 94 -3.72 8.81 0.00
CA VAL A 94 -3.55 10.18 0.53
C VAL A 94 -2.15 10.72 0.22
N LEU A 95 -1.11 9.90 0.34
CA LEU A 95 0.25 10.29 -0.01
C LEU A 95 0.36 10.63 -1.50
N ARG A 96 -0.26 9.82 -2.37
CA ARG A 96 -0.30 10.07 -3.81
C ARG A 96 -1.02 11.39 -4.14
N GLN A 97 -2.17 11.64 -3.50
CA GLN A 97 -2.87 12.93 -3.65
C GLN A 97 -2.00 14.10 -3.21
N GLY A 98 -1.28 13.98 -2.09
CA GLY A 98 -0.33 15.00 -1.64
C GLY A 98 0.81 15.24 -2.64
N MET A 99 1.32 14.18 -3.28
CA MET A 99 2.31 14.32 -4.36
C MET A 99 1.74 15.08 -5.56
N ASP A 100 0.52 14.74 -6.00
CA ASP A 100 -0.13 15.43 -7.12
C ASP A 100 -0.43 16.91 -6.81
N GLU A 101 -0.76 17.23 -5.56
CA GLU A 101 -1.07 18.60 -5.10
C GLU A 101 0.19 19.47 -4.93
N HIS A 102 1.27 18.91 -4.36
CA HIS A 102 2.47 19.66 -4.02
C HIS A 102 3.56 19.61 -5.09
N PHE A 103 3.57 18.58 -5.94
CA PHE A 103 4.53 18.40 -7.02
C PHE A 103 3.82 18.11 -8.35
N PRO A 104 2.93 19.01 -8.83
CA PRO A 104 2.08 18.75 -10.00
C PRO A 104 2.85 18.50 -11.30
N ASP A 105 4.07 19.05 -11.38
CA ASP A 105 4.94 18.95 -12.55
C ASP A 105 5.86 17.71 -12.51
N LEU A 106 5.95 17.02 -11.36
CA LEU A 106 6.72 15.79 -11.24
C LEU A 106 5.95 14.64 -11.92
N LYS A 107 6.46 14.17 -13.06
CA LYS A 107 5.86 13.07 -13.83
C LYS A 107 6.73 11.81 -13.77
N PRO A 108 6.12 10.62 -13.83
CA PRO A 108 6.88 9.39 -14.00
C PRO A 108 7.69 9.46 -15.30
N ALA A 109 8.98 9.16 -15.21
CA ALA A 109 9.85 8.95 -16.37
C ALA A 109 9.53 7.63 -17.09
N GLY A 110 8.88 6.70 -16.39
CA GLY A 110 8.31 5.49 -16.95
C GLY A 110 7.77 4.58 -15.87
N TYR A 111 7.67 3.29 -16.18
CA TYR A 111 7.22 2.26 -15.26
C TYR A 111 8.23 1.12 -15.17
N ASP A 112 8.30 0.47 -14.01
CA ASP A 112 9.07 -0.76 -13.82
C ASP A 112 8.30 -2.01 -14.27
N ASP A 113 8.92 -3.18 -14.14
CA ASP A 113 8.34 -4.48 -14.52
C ASP A 113 7.09 -4.84 -13.69
N GLN A 114 6.85 -4.16 -12.57
CA GLN A 114 5.68 -4.32 -11.70
C GLN A 114 4.59 -3.30 -12.00
N GLY A 115 4.81 -2.41 -12.97
CA GLY A 115 3.90 -1.32 -13.32
C GLY A 115 3.93 -0.16 -12.33
N GLN A 116 4.95 -0.06 -11.47
CA GLN A 116 5.12 1.07 -10.56
C GLN A 116 5.79 2.24 -11.28
N ALA A 117 5.33 3.45 -10.96
CA ALA A 117 5.89 4.68 -11.52
C ALA A 117 7.33 4.88 -11.05
N VAL A 118 8.23 5.10 -12.00
CA VAL A 118 9.64 5.43 -11.76
C VAL A 118 9.87 6.87 -12.19
N TYR A 119 10.52 7.64 -11.35
CA TYR A 119 10.80 9.06 -11.57
C TYR A 119 12.28 9.26 -11.86
N ALA A 120 12.63 10.21 -12.74
CA ALA A 120 14.02 10.56 -12.96
C ALA A 120 14.56 11.32 -11.74
N LEU A 121 15.81 11.03 -11.36
CA LEU A 121 16.45 11.71 -10.24
C LEU A 121 16.52 13.22 -10.45
N ALA A 122 16.84 13.66 -11.67
CA ALA A 122 16.84 15.06 -12.06
C ALA A 122 15.47 15.74 -11.85
N ASP A 123 14.37 15.07 -12.20
CA ASP A 123 13.03 15.63 -12.04
C ASP A 123 12.65 15.72 -10.55
N ILE A 124 13.06 14.74 -9.73
CA ILE A 124 12.90 14.79 -8.27
C ILE A 124 13.71 15.96 -7.68
N ALA A 125 14.98 16.11 -8.08
CA ALA A 125 15.86 17.18 -7.62
C ALA A 125 15.27 18.56 -7.96
N GLN A 126 14.80 18.72 -9.19
CA GLN A 126 14.11 19.93 -9.63
C GLN A 126 12.83 20.19 -8.83
N ALA A 127 12.01 19.16 -8.59
CA ALA A 127 10.77 19.30 -7.83
C ALA A 127 11.00 19.70 -6.36
N LEU A 128 12.12 19.26 -5.78
CA LEU A 128 12.52 19.56 -4.40
C LEU A 128 13.35 20.84 -4.26
N ASP A 129 13.72 21.51 -5.36
CA ASP A 129 14.61 22.67 -5.40
C ASP A 129 15.99 22.41 -4.75
N VAL A 130 16.55 21.23 -5.02
CA VAL A 130 17.87 20.79 -4.51
C VAL A 130 18.74 20.26 -5.65
N PRO A 131 20.07 20.30 -5.54
CA PRO A 131 20.95 19.69 -6.55
C PRO A 131 20.90 18.14 -6.47
N GLU A 132 21.06 17.48 -7.63
CA GLU A 132 21.08 16.01 -7.70
C GLU A 132 22.16 15.37 -6.81
N ASP A 133 23.32 16.01 -6.69
CA ASP A 133 24.42 15.54 -5.84
C ASP A 133 24.01 15.46 -4.35
N GLU A 134 23.16 16.37 -3.88
CA GLU A 134 22.66 16.35 -2.50
C GLU A 134 21.72 15.16 -2.26
N LEU A 135 20.92 14.79 -3.26
CA LEU A 135 20.09 13.58 -3.19
C LEU A 135 20.95 12.30 -3.19
N LEU A 136 22.04 12.29 -3.97
CA LEU A 136 22.98 11.16 -4.01
C LEU A 136 23.74 11.00 -2.69
N ASP A 137 24.22 12.10 -2.11
CA ASP A 137 24.87 12.11 -0.80
C ASP A 137 23.92 11.60 0.29
N HIS A 138 22.65 12.02 0.25
CA HIS A 138 21.64 11.52 1.18
C HIS A 138 21.37 10.02 0.99
N ALA A 139 21.29 9.56 -0.26
CA ALA A 139 21.13 8.14 -0.56
C ALA A 139 22.35 7.29 -0.12
N GLU A 140 23.57 7.83 -0.19
CA GLU A 140 24.76 7.17 0.34
C GLU A 140 24.68 6.99 1.86
N GLN A 141 24.27 8.04 2.58
CA GLN A 141 24.08 7.99 4.03
C GLN A 141 23.02 6.97 4.46
N GLN A 142 22.02 6.73 3.60
CA GLN A 142 20.97 5.72 3.81
C GLN A 142 21.34 4.32 3.26
N GLY A 143 22.53 4.14 2.67
CA GLY A 143 22.96 2.86 2.08
C GLY A 143 22.20 2.45 0.83
N MET A 144 21.57 3.41 0.13
CA MET A 144 20.72 3.19 -1.06
C MET A 144 21.45 3.47 -2.37
N LEU A 145 22.68 3.98 -2.33
CA LEU A 145 23.43 4.42 -3.52
C LEU A 145 23.58 3.31 -4.58
N ASP A 146 23.84 2.08 -4.15
CA ASP A 146 23.98 0.93 -5.06
C ASP A 146 22.67 0.57 -5.74
N GLN A 147 21.54 0.72 -5.05
CA GLN A 147 20.21 0.47 -5.63
C GLN A 147 19.86 1.52 -6.69
N ILE A 148 20.14 2.80 -6.42
CA ILE A 148 19.91 3.88 -7.39
C ILE A 148 20.75 3.65 -8.66
N LYS A 149 22.02 3.26 -8.51
CA LYS A 149 22.92 3.00 -9.64
C LYS A 149 22.56 1.73 -10.43
N GLN A 150 21.96 0.73 -9.79
CA GLN A 150 21.60 -0.54 -10.42
C GLN A 150 20.17 -0.56 -10.98
N THR A 151 19.33 0.41 -10.63
CA THR A 151 17.97 0.51 -11.18
C THR A 151 18.06 0.69 -12.69
N PRO A 152 17.55 -0.26 -13.49
CA PRO A 152 17.58 -0.14 -14.94
C PRO A 152 16.78 1.07 -15.40
N ALA A 153 17.17 1.66 -16.53
CA ALA A 153 16.45 2.79 -17.09
C ALA A 153 14.96 2.41 -17.29
N PRO A 154 14.02 3.26 -16.86
CA PRO A 154 12.60 2.91 -16.90
C PRO A 154 12.13 2.69 -18.34
N HIS A 155 11.11 1.86 -18.52
CA HIS A 155 10.46 1.72 -19.81
C HIS A 155 9.79 3.06 -20.14
N ARG A 156 10.41 3.83 -21.04
CA ARG A 156 9.94 5.17 -21.39
C ARG A 156 8.55 5.11 -22.00
N VAL A 157 7.69 5.99 -21.52
CA VAL A 157 6.39 6.24 -22.17
C VAL A 157 6.66 7.21 -23.32
N HIS A 158 6.39 6.77 -24.55
CA HIS A 158 6.46 7.59 -25.77
C HIS A 158 5.18 8.38 -25.99
#